data_AF-A0A6M3LAJ4-F1
#
_entry.id   AF-A0A6M3LAJ4-F1
#
_cell.length_a   1.000
_cell.length_b   1.000
_cell.length_c   1.000
_cell.angle_alpha   90.00
_cell.angle_beta   90.00
_cell.angle_gamma   90.00
#
_symmetry.space_group_name_H-M   'P 1'
#
loop_
_entity.id
_entity.type
_entity.pdbx_description
1 polymer ?
#
loop_
_entity_poly.entity_id
_entity_poly.type
_entity_poly.pdbx_seq_one_letter_code
_entity_poly.pdbx_strand_id
1 'polypeptide(L)'
;MLQVVEGMRYQSASEEIIYKITTTNWGSSPTTISAVVYDEKPFTDVTTTVLPTNTPTASGDVITLSPLKLLTKGHTYRVEVKFTSSSSIWECFFRVYCEI
;
A
#
# COMPACT_ATOMS: atom_id res chain seq x y z
N MET A 1 -1.36 1.75 14.30
CA MET A 1 -1.44 2.08 12.85
C MET A 1 -2.89 2.03 12.44
N LEU A 2 -3.37 3.00 11.66
CA LEU A 2 -4.77 3.05 11.23
C LEU A 2 -4.95 2.22 9.95
N GLN A 3 -5.97 1.38 9.91
CA GLN A 3 -6.38 0.73 8.66
C GLN A 3 -7.11 1.76 7.79
N VAL A 4 -6.71 1.91 6.54
CA VAL A 4 -7.38 2.83 5.61
C VAL A 4 -8.75 2.28 5.19
N VAL A 5 -9.63 3.15 4.70
CA VAL A 5 -11.01 2.81 4.31
C VAL A 5 -11.07 1.72 3.25
N GLU A 6 -10.00 1.60 2.44
CA GLU A 6 -9.85 0.60 1.41
C GLU A 6 -9.87 -0.84 1.95
N GLY A 7 -9.55 -1.05 3.24
CA GLY A 7 -9.82 -2.31 3.93
C GLY A 7 -9.04 -3.51 3.38
N MET A 8 -9.73 -4.63 3.18
CA MET A 8 -9.20 -5.82 2.48
C MET A 8 -9.50 -5.68 0.99
N ARG A 9 -8.47 -5.87 0.17
CA ARG A 9 -8.55 -5.93 -1.29
C ARG A 9 -8.27 -7.35 -1.76
N TYR A 10 -8.70 -7.63 -2.98
CA TYR A 10 -8.50 -8.91 -3.62
C TYR A 10 -7.78 -8.70 -4.94
N GLN A 11 -6.84 -9.58 -5.22
CA GLN A 11 -6.01 -9.56 -6.41
C GLN A 11 -5.61 -11.01 -6.75
N SER A 12 -5.47 -11.32 -8.03
CA SER A 12 -4.90 -12.58 -8.49
C SER A 12 -3.37 -12.50 -8.57
N ALA A 13 -2.70 -13.64 -8.53
CA ALA A 13 -1.24 -13.72 -8.62
C ALA A 13 -0.68 -13.11 -9.92
N SER A 14 -1.49 -13.08 -10.98
CA SER A 14 -1.14 -12.55 -12.31
C SER A 14 -1.46 -11.07 -12.52
N GLU A 15 -2.29 -10.48 -11.67
CA GLU A 15 -2.64 -9.07 -11.80
C GLU A 15 -1.50 -8.17 -11.32
N GLU A 16 -1.38 -7.01 -11.95
CA GLU A 16 -0.57 -5.90 -11.49
C GLU A 16 -1.49 -4.72 -11.21
N ILE A 17 -1.74 -4.42 -9.93
CA ILE A 17 -2.74 -3.42 -9.54
C ILE A 17 -2.07 -2.19 -8.94
N ILE A 18 -2.45 -1.01 -9.46
CA ILE A 18 -2.08 0.29 -8.92
C ILE A 18 -3.12 0.68 -7.87
N TYR A 19 -2.77 0.53 -6.61
CA TYR A 19 -3.63 0.94 -5.49
C TYR A 19 -3.55 2.43 -5.23
N LYS A 20 -4.67 2.99 -4.77
CA LYS A 20 -4.81 4.39 -4.39
C LYS A 20 -5.31 4.47 -2.95
N ILE A 21 -4.82 5.46 -2.22
CA ILE A 21 -5.23 5.77 -0.85
C ILE A 21 -5.63 7.23 -0.80
N THR A 22 -6.84 7.52 -0.31
CA THR A 22 -7.21 8.90 0.02
C THR A 22 -6.64 9.30 1.38
N THR A 23 -6.02 10.48 1.46
CA THR A 23 -5.43 11.01 2.69
C THR A 23 -6.30 12.05 3.39
N THR A 24 -7.48 12.37 2.86
CA THR A 24 -8.33 13.50 3.31
C THR A 24 -8.63 13.48 4.82
N ASN A 25 -8.69 12.30 5.45
CA ASN A 25 -8.91 12.16 6.90
C ASN A 25 -7.70 12.58 7.76
N TRP A 26 -6.50 12.63 7.20
CA TRP A 26 -5.25 13.01 7.88
C TRP A 26 -4.72 14.37 7.45
N GLY A 27 -5.17 14.87 6.30
CA GLY A 27 -4.82 16.16 5.76
C GLY A 27 -4.76 16.15 4.23
N SER A 28 -4.23 17.24 3.68
CA SER A 28 -4.09 17.44 2.24
C SER A 28 -2.64 17.39 1.79
N SER A 29 -2.43 17.21 0.48
CA SER A 29 -1.12 17.32 -0.18
C SER A 29 -0.01 16.49 0.48
N PRO A 30 -0.15 15.14 0.56
CA PRO A 30 0.84 14.29 1.20
C PRO A 30 2.17 14.31 0.43
N THR A 31 3.28 14.29 1.19
CA THR A 31 4.66 14.30 0.67
C THR A 31 5.49 13.22 1.34
N THR A 32 6.75 13.04 0.90
CA THR A 32 7.72 12.06 1.43
C THR A 32 7.10 10.67 1.60
N ILE A 33 6.46 10.19 0.53
CA ILE A 33 5.65 8.98 0.56
C ILE A 33 6.56 7.76 0.40
N SER A 34 6.36 6.76 1.25
CA SER A 34 7.02 5.46 1.15
C SER A 34 6.02 4.34 1.42
N ALA A 35 6.11 3.24 0.67
CA ALA A 35 5.32 2.04 0.91
C ALA A 35 6.23 0.86 1.25
N VAL A 36 5.80 0.02 2.19
CA VAL A 36 6.43 -1.25 2.56
C VAL A 36 5.37 -2.33 2.50
N VAL A 37 5.72 -3.50 1.99
CA VAL A 37 4.79 -4.63 1.86
C VAL A 37 5.31 -5.82 2.65
N TYR A 38 4.50 -6.28 3.59
CA TYR A 38 4.72 -7.51 4.34
C TYR A 38 3.81 -8.60 3.81
N ASP A 39 4.35 -9.77 3.50
CA ASP A 39 3.56 -11.00 3.46
C ASP A 39 3.21 -11.33 4.92
N GLU A 40 1.96 -11.66 5.25
CA GLU A 40 1.56 -12.04 6.62
C GLU A 40 1.78 -13.54 6.89
N LYS A 41 2.26 -14.35 5.92
CA LYS A 41 2.46 -15.79 6.05
C LYS A 41 3.77 -16.31 5.41
N PRO A 42 4.93 -16.25 6.12
CA PRO A 42 5.14 -15.63 7.43
C PRO A 42 5.22 -14.10 7.34
N PHE A 43 5.17 -13.40 8.47
CA PHE A 43 5.31 -11.94 8.55
C PHE A 43 6.71 -11.49 8.10
N THR A 44 6.89 -11.25 6.80
CA THR A 44 8.18 -10.93 6.18
C THR A 44 8.06 -9.78 5.20
N ASP A 45 9.04 -8.88 5.22
CA ASP A 45 9.14 -7.81 4.22
C ASP A 45 9.45 -8.41 2.85
N VAL A 46 8.52 -8.23 1.92
CA VAL A 46 8.61 -8.70 0.54
C VAL A 46 8.58 -7.54 -0.45
N THR A 47 8.76 -6.30 0.03
CA THR A 47 8.60 -5.06 -0.74
C THR A 47 9.33 -5.11 -2.08
N THR A 48 10.59 -5.55 -2.09
CA THR A 48 11.41 -5.59 -3.31
C THR A 48 10.92 -6.60 -4.34
N THR A 49 10.18 -7.63 -3.91
CA THR A 49 9.64 -8.67 -4.78
C THR A 49 8.28 -8.27 -5.34
N VAL A 50 7.37 -7.84 -4.48
CA VAL A 50 5.96 -7.59 -4.87
C VAL A 50 5.68 -6.13 -5.26
N LEU A 51 6.60 -5.22 -4.93
CA LEU A 51 6.57 -3.80 -5.29
C LEU A 51 7.97 -3.37 -5.82
N PRO A 52 8.46 -3.99 -6.91
CA PRO A 52 9.85 -3.84 -7.36
C PRO A 52 10.19 -2.42 -7.83
N THR A 53 9.19 -1.73 -8.40
CA THR A 53 9.22 -0.27 -8.52
C THR A 53 8.45 0.28 -7.33
N ASN A 54 9.08 1.13 -6.52
CA ASN A 54 8.46 1.72 -5.34
C ASN A 54 8.63 3.24 -5.36
N THR A 55 7.89 3.88 -6.27
CA THR A 55 7.91 5.33 -6.49
C THR A 55 6.48 5.87 -6.39
N PRO A 56 5.86 5.82 -5.19
CA PRO A 56 4.51 6.33 -5.01
C PRO A 56 4.47 7.83 -5.29
N THR A 57 3.34 8.28 -5.83
CA THR A 57 3.10 9.69 -6.17
C THR A 57 1.85 10.19 -5.46
N ALA A 58 1.70 11.51 -5.35
CA ALA A 58 0.46 12.12 -4.87
C ALA A 58 -0.04 13.19 -5.83
N SER A 59 -1.37 13.28 -5.92
CA SER A 59 -2.08 14.35 -6.60
C SER A 59 -3.31 14.72 -5.78
N GLY A 60 -3.36 15.98 -5.32
CA GLY A 60 -4.33 16.39 -4.30
C GLY A 60 -4.17 15.55 -3.03
N ASP A 61 -5.26 14.93 -2.58
CA ASP A 61 -5.29 14.08 -1.38
C ASP A 61 -5.24 12.60 -1.72
N VAL A 62 -4.76 12.23 -2.90
CA VAL A 62 -4.71 10.84 -3.34
C VAL A 62 -3.27 10.42 -3.55
N ILE A 63 -2.82 9.46 -2.73
CA ILE A 63 -1.57 8.73 -2.95
C ILE A 63 -1.85 7.62 -3.95
N THR A 64 -1.05 7.54 -5.00
CA THR A 64 -1.05 6.45 -5.99
C THR A 64 0.24 5.65 -5.81
N LEU A 65 0.10 4.37 -5.46
CA LEU A 65 1.24 3.46 -5.30
C LEU A 65 1.75 2.97 -6.65
N SER A 66 2.96 2.42 -6.67
CA SER A 66 3.42 1.62 -7.82
C SER A 66 2.62 0.31 -7.92
N PRO A 67 2.64 -0.37 -9.09
CA PRO A 67 1.90 -1.61 -9.27
C PRO A 67 2.36 -2.70 -8.28
N LEU A 68 1.43 -3.20 -7.48
CA LEU A 68 1.63 -4.37 -6.65
C LEU A 68 1.43 -5.63 -7.50
N LYS A 69 2.36 -6.57 -7.45
CA LYS A 69 2.38 -7.74 -8.34
C LYS A 69 3.14 -8.92 -7.75
N LEU A 70 3.20 -10.03 -8.50
CA LEU A 70 3.94 -11.25 -8.13
C LEU A 70 3.50 -11.79 -6.76
N LEU A 71 2.21 -11.69 -6.47
CA LEU A 71 1.63 -12.19 -5.23
C LEU A 71 1.54 -13.72 -5.26
N THR A 72 1.66 -14.34 -4.09
CA THR A 72 1.52 -15.78 -3.91
C THR A 72 0.09 -16.11 -3.53
N LYS A 73 -0.51 -17.07 -4.26
CA LYS A 73 -1.90 -17.50 -4.04
C LYS A 73 -2.13 -17.95 -2.60
N GLY A 74 -3.24 -17.53 -2.00
CA GLY A 74 -3.59 -17.84 -0.61
C GLY A 74 -2.82 -17.06 0.45
N HIS A 75 -1.97 -16.11 0.05
CA HIS A 75 -1.25 -15.22 0.97
C HIS A 75 -1.99 -13.89 1.13
N THR A 76 -1.80 -13.26 2.29
CA THR A 76 -2.30 -11.92 2.58
C THR A 76 -1.12 -10.99 2.71
N TYR A 77 -1.17 -9.87 2.00
CA TYR A 77 -0.13 -8.85 2.00
C TYR A 77 -0.63 -7.62 2.73
N ARG A 78 0.11 -7.17 3.75
CA ARG A 78 -0.13 -5.90 4.42
C ARG A 78 0.73 -4.84 3.76
N VAL A 79 0.08 -3.87 3.12
CA VAL A 79 0.73 -2.72 2.49
C VAL A 79 0.65 -1.55 3.46
N GLU A 80 1.80 -1.16 3.97
CA GLU A 80 1.96 -0.01 4.87
C GLU A 80 2.43 1.20 4.08
N VAL A 81 1.80 2.35 4.32
CA VAL A 81 2.13 3.61 3.66
C VAL A 81 2.41 4.65 4.72
N LYS A 82 3.55 5.31 4.56
CA LYS A 82 4.01 6.42 5.40
C LYS A 82 4.10 7.67 4.53
N PHE A 83 3.63 8.79 5.06
CA PHE A 83 3.65 10.07 4.36
C PHE A 83 3.65 11.24 5.35
N THR A 84 4.09 12.41 4.90
CA THR A 84 4.03 13.66 5.66
C THR A 84 2.87 14.51 5.16
N SER A 85 2.05 15.03 6.08
CA SER A 85 1.02 16.05 5.78
C SER A 85 0.94 17.04 6.95
N SER A 86 0.89 18.34 6.64
CA SER A 86 0.81 19.43 7.64
C SER A 86 1.84 19.31 8.77
N SER A 87 3.10 19.03 8.40
CA SER A 87 4.24 18.79 9.32
C SER A 87 4.12 17.56 10.22
N SER A 88 3.05 16.78 10.11
CA SER A 88 2.85 15.51 10.81
C SER A 88 3.24 14.35 9.92
N ILE A 89 3.84 13.33 10.51
CA ILE A 89 4.13 12.06 9.84
C ILE A 89 3.01 11.09 10.16
N TRP A 90 2.33 10.61 9.13
CA TRP A 90 1.21 9.68 9.21
C TRP A 90 1.60 8.32 8.67
N GLU A 91 0.99 7.29 9.26
CA GLU A 91 1.19 5.90 8.89
C GLU A 91 -0.15 5.18 8.84
N CYS A 92 -0.40 4.49 7.73
CA CYS A 92 -1.62 3.75 7.50
C CYS A 92 -1.34 2.43 6.77
N PHE A 93 -2.31 1.53 6.75
CA PHE A 93 -2.16 0.27 6.03
C PHE A 93 -3.48 -0.24 5.44
N PHE A 94 -3.39 -1.06 4.39
CA PHE A 94 -4.47 -1.91 3.91
C PHE A 94 -3.95 -3.33 3.69
N ARG A 95 -4.87 -4.26 3.41
CA ARG A 95 -4.51 -5.65 3.10
C ARG A 95 -4.91 -6.01 1.69
N VAL A 96 -4.15 -6.90 1.07
CA VAL A 96 -4.44 -7.52 -0.23
C VAL A 96 -4.36 -9.02 -0.05
N TYR A 97 -5.49 -9.72 -0.23
CA TYR A 97 -5.53 -11.17 -0.27
C TYR A 97 -5.41 -11.67 -1.70
N CYS A 98 -4.50 -12.62 -1.92
CA CYS A 98 -4.31 -13.24 -3.23
C CYS A 98 -5.27 -14.43 -3.40
N GLU A 99 -6.41 -14.23 -4.09
CA GLU A 99 -7.47 -15.25 -4.17
C GLU A 99 -7.16 -16.39 -5.16
N ILE A 100 -6.66 -16.05 -6.35
CA ILE A 100 -6.56 -16.96 -7.50
C ILE A 100 -5.22 -16.83 -8.22
#